data_AF-A0A349TK21-F1
#
_entry.id   AF-A0A349TK21-F1
#
_cell.length_a   1.000
_cell.length_b   1.000
_cell.length_c   1.000
_cell.angle_alpha   90.00
_cell.angle_beta   90.00
_cell.angle_gamma   90.00
#
_symmetry.space_group_name_H-M   'P 1'
#
loop_
_entity.id
_entity.type
_entity.pdbx_description
1 polymer ?
#
loop_
_entity_poly.entity_id
_entity_poly.type
_entity_poly.pdbx_seq_one_letter_code
_entity_poly.pdbx_strand_id
1 'polypeptide(L)'
;FQVPLVNYAGGALATENFVNLSIAVLESPTSSALNRFDDSSNQLILSVDAGSAGIFQIAFSIETQDPQVIVRALPTSLIPKTTVEAGFSTFNEPTGQLTIPELEVGGQVAYRNLILSLTDSAQLLFTLQSFETP
;
A
#
# COMPACT_ATOMS: atom_id res chain seq x y z
N PHE A 1 26.20 -8.40 23.41
CA PHE A 1 25.12 -9.32 23.00
C PHE A 1 25.01 -10.37 24.10
N GLN A 2 23.87 -10.46 24.78
CA GLN A 2 23.67 -11.36 25.92
C GLN A 2 22.66 -12.42 25.49
N VAL A 3 23.10 -13.67 25.45
CA VAL A 3 22.25 -14.80 25.05
C VAL A 3 21.47 -15.24 26.29
N PRO A 4 20.13 -15.32 26.25
CA PRO A 4 19.35 -15.78 27.38
C PRO A 4 19.65 -17.26 27.65
N LEU A 5 20.06 -17.55 28.89
CA LEU A 5 20.36 -18.90 29.35
C LEU A 5 19.35 -19.33 30.40
N VAL A 6 19.05 -20.63 30.43
CA VAL A 6 18.27 -21.28 31.48
C VAL A 6 19.16 -22.28 32.24
N ASN A 7 18.99 -22.34 33.56
CA ASN A 7 19.69 -23.28 34.44
C ASN A 7 21.23 -23.26 34.34
N TYR A 8 21.84 -22.11 33.97
CA TYR A 8 23.29 -21.96 33.93
C TYR A 8 23.83 -21.32 35.21
N ALA A 9 24.67 -22.06 35.95
CA ALA A 9 25.24 -21.63 37.23
C ALA A 9 26.76 -21.32 37.16
N GLY A 10 27.32 -21.21 35.95
CA GLY A 10 28.75 -21.06 35.70
C GLY A 10 29.44 -22.39 35.38
N GLY A 11 30.25 -22.44 34.31
CA GLY A 11 30.94 -23.65 33.86
C GLY A 11 31.00 -23.77 32.34
N ALA A 12 31.22 -24.98 31.83
CA ALA A 12 31.12 -25.22 30.39
C ALA A 12 29.66 -25.07 29.93
N LEU A 13 29.43 -24.31 28.86
CA LEU A 13 28.11 -24.11 28.27
C LEU A 13 27.65 -25.39 27.56
N ALA A 14 26.43 -25.85 27.84
CA ALA A 14 25.78 -26.95 27.15
C ALA A 14 24.58 -26.45 26.33
N THR A 15 24.20 -27.19 25.28
CA THR A 15 23.07 -26.85 24.38
C THR A 15 21.73 -26.75 25.12
N GLU A 16 21.57 -27.50 26.21
CA GLU A 16 20.39 -27.45 27.10
C GLU A 16 20.25 -26.14 27.88
N ASN A 17 21.32 -25.34 27.99
CA ASN A 17 21.25 -24.05 28.66
C ASN A 17 20.68 -22.94 27.78
N PHE A 18 20.47 -23.18 26.48
CA PHE A 18 19.96 -22.14 25.57
C PHE A 18 18.43 -22.10 25.58
N VAL A 19 17.89 -20.88 25.73
CA VAL A 19 16.47 -20.64 25.47
C VAL A 19 16.26 -20.51 23.96
N ASN A 20 15.53 -21.43 23.36
CA ASN A 20 15.13 -21.34 21.97
C ASN A 20 13.83 -20.54 21.83
N LEU A 21 13.91 -19.39 21.16
CA LEU A 21 12.76 -18.58 20.79
C LEU A 21 12.47 -18.82 19.30
N SER A 22 11.31 -19.39 19.00
CA SER A 22 10.77 -19.44 17.64
C SER A 22 9.76 -18.31 17.50
N ILE A 23 10.14 -17.26 16.78
CA ILE A 23 9.25 -16.15 16.45
C ILE A 23 8.76 -16.39 15.03
N ALA A 24 7.44 -16.60 14.88
CA ALA A 24 6.79 -16.56 13.58
C ALA A 24 6.13 -15.19 13.43
N VAL A 25 6.54 -14.43 12.42
CA VAL A 25 5.79 -13.26 11.97
C VAL A 25 4.64 -13.79 11.12
N LEU A 26 3.42 -13.71 11.64
CA LEU A 26 2.22 -13.92 10.84
C LEU A 26 2.07 -12.68 9.96
N GLU A 27 2.62 -12.72 8.75
CA GLU A 27 2.21 -11.76 7.72
C GLU A 27 0.71 -12.00 7.50
N SER A 28 -0.13 -11.03 7.88
CA SER A 28 -1.50 -10.95 7.35
C SER A 28 -1.40 -11.09 5.85
N PRO A 29 -2.29 -11.85 5.17
CA PRO A 29 -2.21 -12.01 3.73
C PRO A 29 -2.23 -10.61 3.12
N THR A 30 -1.06 -10.14 2.68
CA THR A 30 -0.97 -8.87 1.98
C THR A 30 -1.71 -9.12 0.69
N SER A 31 -2.88 -8.50 0.52
CA SER A 31 -3.61 -8.61 -0.74
C SER A 31 -2.63 -8.25 -1.86
N SER A 32 -2.48 -9.15 -2.82
CA SER A 32 -1.66 -8.92 -4.01
C SER A 32 -2.40 -8.06 -5.04
N ALA A 33 -3.57 -7.50 -4.70
CA ALA A 33 -4.29 -6.62 -5.59
C ALA A 33 -3.45 -5.40 -5.96
N LEU A 34 -3.53 -5.07 -7.24
CA LEU A 34 -2.83 -3.94 -7.85
C LEU A 34 -3.22 -2.62 -7.20
N ASN A 35 -4.49 -2.48 -6.82
CA ASN A 35 -5.07 -1.32 -6.17
C ASN A 35 -5.81 -1.78 -4.91
N ARG A 36 -5.36 -1.34 -3.74
CA ARG A 36 -5.93 -1.77 -2.47
C ARG A 36 -5.81 -0.70 -1.40
N PHE A 37 -6.72 -0.74 -0.43
CA PHE A 37 -6.53 -0.08 0.84
C PHE A 37 -5.82 -1.02 1.82
N ASP A 38 -4.74 -0.53 2.42
CA ASP A 38 -4.01 -1.24 3.47
C ASP A 38 -4.40 -0.65 4.83
N ASP A 39 -5.22 -1.40 5.59
CA ASP A 39 -5.71 -1.02 6.91
C ASP A 39 -4.58 -0.83 7.94
N SER A 40 -3.44 -1.51 7.76
CA SER A 40 -2.32 -1.43 8.71
C SER A 40 -1.56 -0.10 8.63
N SER A 41 -1.45 0.44 7.42
CA SER A 41 -0.77 1.70 7.14
C SER A 41 -1.72 2.87 6.92
N ASN A 42 -3.04 2.62 6.84
CA ASN A 42 -4.07 3.59 6.48
C ASN A 42 -3.75 4.28 5.14
N GLN A 43 -3.28 3.50 4.17
CA GLN A 43 -2.85 3.99 2.85
C GLN A 43 -3.58 3.28 1.72
N LEU A 44 -3.84 4.03 0.66
CA LEU A 44 -4.27 3.49 -0.61
C LEU A 44 -3.02 3.17 -1.43
N ILE A 45 -2.82 1.91 -1.79
CA ILE A 45 -1.69 1.43 -2.58
C ILE A 45 -2.17 1.14 -4.00
N LEU A 46 -1.64 1.88 -4.98
CA LEU A 46 -2.06 1.76 -6.38
C LEU A 46 -0.89 1.38 -7.27
N SER A 47 -1.15 0.51 -8.24
CA SER A 47 -0.26 0.29 -9.39
C SER A 47 -0.76 1.16 -10.53
N VAL A 48 0.05 2.13 -10.95
CA VAL A 48 -0.32 3.21 -11.85
C VAL A 48 0.52 3.14 -13.11
N ASP A 49 -0.16 3.18 -14.25
CA ASP A 49 0.40 3.60 -15.52
C ASP A 49 0.19 5.10 -15.68
N ALA A 50 1.27 5.87 -15.56
CA ALA A 50 1.27 7.31 -15.70
C ALA A 50 1.77 7.77 -17.08
N GLY A 51 1.77 6.89 -18.08
CA GLY A 51 2.18 7.21 -19.43
C GLY A 51 3.66 7.63 -19.50
N SER A 52 3.90 8.91 -19.79
CA SER A 52 5.27 9.42 -19.99
C SER A 52 6.09 9.44 -18.70
N ALA A 53 5.43 9.61 -17.55
CA ALA A 53 6.04 9.52 -16.23
C ALA A 53 6.41 8.07 -15.83
N GLY A 54 5.98 7.07 -16.60
CA GLY A 54 6.30 5.67 -16.42
C GLY A 54 5.25 4.89 -15.63
N ILE A 55 5.63 3.69 -15.22
CA ILE A 55 4.77 2.71 -14.53
C ILE A 55 5.35 2.37 -13.16
N PHE A 56 4.53 2.47 -12.12
CA PHE A 56 4.99 2.33 -10.75
C PHE A 56 3.86 1.93 -9.82
N GLN A 57 4.23 1.41 -8.66
CA GLN A 57 3.36 1.33 -7.52
C GLN A 57 3.63 2.52 -6.60
N ILE A 58 2.59 3.14 -6.07
CA ILE A 58 2.68 4.31 -5.20
C ILE A 58 1.60 4.23 -4.11
N ALA A 59 1.92 4.73 -2.93
CA ALA A 59 0.98 4.89 -1.83
C ALA A 59 0.36 6.30 -1.83
N PHE A 60 -0.87 6.38 -1.34
CA PHE A 60 -1.56 7.62 -1.05
C PHE A 60 -2.01 7.64 0.41
N SER A 61 -1.84 8.79 1.07
CA SER A 61 -2.47 9.05 2.37
C SER A 61 -3.87 9.61 2.20
N ILE A 62 -4.76 9.31 3.13
CA ILE A 62 -6.09 9.93 3.21
C ILE A 62 -5.97 11.20 4.03
N GLU A 63 -6.28 12.36 3.44
CA GLU A 63 -6.19 13.67 4.11
C GLU A 63 -7.54 14.08 4.70
N THR A 64 -8.64 13.84 3.99
CA THR A 64 -10.00 14.00 4.51
C THR A 64 -10.95 13.04 3.81
N GLN A 65 -12.07 12.73 4.47
CA GLN A 65 -13.15 11.89 3.95
C GLN A 65 -14.52 12.60 3.97
N ASP A 66 -14.65 13.73 4.66
CA ASP A 66 -15.91 14.46 4.88
C ASP A 66 -15.63 15.98 4.80
N PRO A 67 -16.37 16.77 4.00
CA PRO A 67 -17.47 16.41 3.10
C PRO A 67 -17.05 15.74 1.79
N GLN A 68 -15.74 15.61 1.56
CA GLN A 68 -15.19 15.10 0.31
C GLN A 68 -13.93 14.29 0.59
N VAL A 69 -13.76 13.20 -0.15
CA VAL A 69 -12.56 12.37 -0.05
C VAL A 69 -11.41 13.03 -0.80
N ILE A 70 -10.34 13.33 -0.08
CA ILE A 70 -9.08 13.86 -0.62
C ILE A 70 -7.95 12.93 -0.19
N VAL A 71 -7.15 12.51 -1.16
CA VAL A 71 -5.97 11.68 -0.96
C VAL A 71 -4.73 12.37 -1.51
N ARG A 72 -3.57 12.12 -0.91
CA ARG A 72 -2.29 12.70 -1.32
C ARG A 72 -1.35 11.60 -1.80
N ALA A 73 -0.82 11.72 -3.00
CA ALA A 73 0.22 10.80 -3.47
C ALA A 73 1.49 10.97 -2.63
N LEU A 74 2.20 9.87 -2.34
CA LEU A 74 3.43 9.88 -1.55
C LEU A 74 4.62 9.51 -2.46
N PRO A 75 5.33 10.48 -3.08
CA PRO A 75 6.42 10.18 -4.02
C PRO A 75 7.56 9.35 -3.42
N THR A 76 7.79 9.46 -2.10
CA THR A 76 8.80 8.67 -1.39
C THR A 76 8.47 7.18 -1.31
N SER A 77 7.22 6.79 -1.63
CA SER A 77 6.76 5.39 -1.67
C SER A 77 6.83 4.77 -3.06
N LEU A 78 7.33 5.49 -4.07
CA LEU A 78 7.39 5.03 -5.44
C LEU A 78 8.25 3.77 -5.58
N ILE A 79 7.62 2.71 -6.07
CA ILE A 79 8.28 1.45 -6.45
C ILE A 79 8.10 1.27 -7.96
N PRO A 80 9.16 1.46 -8.78
CA PRO A 80 9.07 1.28 -10.22
C PRO A 80 8.59 -0.13 -10.60
N LYS A 81 7.79 -0.22 -11.66
CA LYS A 81 7.37 -1.49 -12.29
C LYS A 81 7.96 -1.56 -13.70
N THR A 82 8.03 -2.77 -14.25
CA THR A 82 8.61 -3.02 -15.58
C THR A 82 7.59 -3.41 -16.64
N THR A 83 6.38 -3.80 -16.21
CA THR A 83 5.28 -4.24 -17.07
C THR A 83 3.94 -3.75 -16.54
N VAL A 84 3.02 -3.46 -17.45
CA VAL A 84 1.62 -3.15 -17.14
C VAL A 84 0.80 -4.43 -17.17
N GLU A 85 -0.06 -4.60 -16.16
CA GLU A 85 -0.99 -5.72 -16.05
C GLU A 85 -2.43 -5.22 -16.15
N ALA A 86 -3.37 -6.11 -16.49
CA ALA A 86 -4.78 -5.76 -16.49
C ALA A 86 -5.22 -5.33 -15.08
N GLY A 87 -5.90 -4.19 -14.98
CA GLY A 87 -6.36 -3.64 -13.70
C GLY A 87 -5.44 -2.56 -13.10
N PHE A 88 -4.32 -2.22 -13.75
CA PHE A 88 -3.56 -1.02 -13.39
C PHE A 88 -4.48 0.22 -13.42
N SER A 89 -4.27 1.09 -12.45
CA SER A 89 -4.82 2.45 -12.50
C SER A 89 -4.13 3.23 -13.62
N THR A 90 -4.86 4.13 -14.28
CA THR A 90 -4.30 4.94 -15.37
C THR A 90 -4.38 6.41 -15.01
N PHE A 91 -3.26 7.12 -15.08
CA PHE A 91 -3.23 8.57 -14.95
C PHE A 91 -3.15 9.24 -16.32
N ASN A 92 -4.10 10.14 -16.57
CA ASN A 92 -4.16 10.95 -17.78
C ASN A 92 -3.60 12.35 -17.47
N GLU A 93 -2.32 12.58 -17.81
CA GLU A 93 -1.65 13.86 -17.57
C GLU A 93 -2.41 15.08 -18.13
N PRO A 94 -2.97 15.06 -19.37
CA PRO A 94 -3.70 16.21 -19.90
C PRO A 94 -4.93 16.64 -19.09
N THR A 95 -5.62 15.68 -18.47
CA THR A 95 -6.87 15.95 -17.71
C THR A 95 -6.65 15.95 -16.20
N GLY A 96 -5.49 15.48 -15.72
CA GLY A 96 -5.21 15.26 -14.31
C GLY A 96 -6.06 14.15 -13.68
N GLN A 97 -6.71 13.29 -14.48
CA GLN A 97 -7.57 12.23 -13.96
C GLN A 97 -6.79 10.94 -13.72
N LEU A 98 -6.96 10.36 -12.54
CA LEU A 98 -6.52 9.03 -12.17
C LEU A 98 -7.75 8.12 -12.11
N THR A 99 -7.79 7.13 -13.00
CA THR A 99 -8.85 6.11 -13.06
C THR A 99 -8.37 4.83 -12.39
N ILE A 100 -9.14 4.32 -11.43
CA ILE A 100 -8.87 3.08 -10.70
C ILE A 100 -9.96 2.07 -11.09
N PRO A 101 -9.63 1.01 -11.86
CA PRO A 101 -10.63 0.05 -12.34
C PRO A 101 -11.37 -0.69 -11.22
N GLU A 102 -10.60 -1.19 -10.25
CA GLU A 102 -11.10 -1.91 -9.07
C GLU A 102 -10.25 -1.49 -7.87
N LEU A 103 -10.88 -1.36 -6.72
CA LEU A 103 -10.21 -1.12 -5.45
C LEU A 103 -10.62 -2.19 -4.44
N GLU A 104 -9.64 -2.95 -3.94
CA GLU A 104 -9.87 -3.88 -2.84
C GLU A 104 -9.76 -3.21 -1.47
N VAL A 105 -10.65 -3.59 -0.57
CA VAL A 105 -10.60 -3.25 0.86
C VAL A 105 -10.86 -4.54 1.64
N GLY A 106 -9.96 -4.89 2.58
CA GLY A 106 -10.09 -6.15 3.33
C GLY A 106 -10.08 -7.41 2.46
N GLY A 107 -9.41 -7.37 1.29
CA GLY A 107 -9.32 -8.51 0.36
C GLY A 107 -10.61 -8.81 -0.42
N GLN A 108 -11.50 -7.82 -0.55
CA GLN A 108 -12.69 -7.89 -1.40
C GLN A 108 -12.75 -6.63 -2.27
N VAL A 109 -13.21 -6.77 -3.51
CA VAL A 109 -13.47 -5.61 -4.38
C VAL A 109 -14.60 -4.79 -3.78
N ALA A 110 -14.26 -3.62 -3.24
CA ALA A 110 -15.20 -2.73 -2.55
C ALA A 110 -15.74 -1.64 -3.48
N TYR A 111 -14.94 -1.21 -4.45
CA TYR A 111 -15.29 -0.15 -5.39
C TYR A 111 -14.77 -0.46 -6.79
N ARG A 112 -15.46 0.10 -7.78
CA ARG A 112 -15.13 -0.01 -9.20
C ARG A 112 -15.14 1.37 -9.85
N ASN A 113 -14.41 1.51 -10.96
CA ASN A 113 -14.42 2.69 -11.82
C ASN A 113 -14.27 4.01 -11.04
N LEU A 114 -13.32 4.04 -10.09
CA LEU A 114 -13.10 5.23 -9.29
C LEU A 114 -12.38 6.28 -10.13
N ILE A 115 -12.82 7.52 -10.03
CA ILE A 115 -12.19 8.67 -10.69
C ILE A 115 -11.73 9.65 -9.62
N LEU A 116 -10.41 9.87 -9.59
CA LEU A 116 -9.74 10.86 -8.78
C LEU A 116 -9.23 11.98 -9.70
N SER A 117 -9.50 13.24 -9.37
CA SER A 117 -8.95 14.39 -10.11
C SER A 117 -7.83 15.04 -9.31
N LEU A 118 -6.69 15.30 -9.94
CA LEU A 118 -5.60 16.09 -9.37
C LEU A 118 -6.08 17.54 -9.19
N THR A 119 -6.31 17.95 -7.94
CA THR A 119 -6.84 19.28 -7.59
C THR A 119 -5.75 20.24 -7.10
N ASP A 120 -4.64 19.71 -6.57
CA ASP A 120 -3.44 20.49 -6.26
C ASP A 120 -2.20 19.71 -6.72
N SER A 121 -1.57 20.15 -7.80
CA SER A 121 -0.37 19.51 -8.34
C SER A 121 0.90 19.80 -7.54
N ALA A 122 0.94 20.88 -6.76
CA ALA A 122 2.10 21.20 -5.92
C ALA A 122 2.16 20.28 -4.69
N GLN A 123 1.00 19.89 -4.18
CA GLN A 123 0.87 18.98 -3.04
C GLN A 123 0.54 17.54 -3.44
N LEU A 124 0.28 17.29 -4.73
CA LEU A 124 -0.18 16.00 -5.27
C LEU A 124 -1.47 15.52 -4.61
N LEU A 125 -2.42 16.45 -4.42
CA LEU A 125 -3.74 16.16 -3.88
C LEU A 125 -4.69 15.77 -4.98
N PHE A 126 -5.38 14.67 -4.74
CA PHE A 126 -6.41 14.13 -5.60
C PHE A 126 -7.73 14.11 -4.85
N THR A 127 -8.79 14.49 -5.55
CA THR A 127 -10.13 14.55 -5.01
C THR A 127 -11.03 13.55 -5.71
N LEU A 128 -11.74 12.73 -4.93
CA LEU A 128 -12.69 11.75 -5.45
C LEU A 128 -13.85 12.44 -6.16
N GLN A 129 -14.09 12.05 -7.41
CA GLN A 129 -15.16 12.56 -8.26
C GLN A 129 -16.31 11.57 -8.33
N SER A 130 -16.00 10.28 -8.53
CA SER A 130 -17.00 9.22 -8.69
C SER A 130 -16.43 7.86 -8.33
N PHE A 131 -17.32 6.92 -8.03
CA PHE A 131 -17.04 5.51 -7.84
C PHE A 131 -18.34 4.73 -8.05
N GLU A 132 -18.20 3.43 -8.28
CA GLU A 132 -19.29 2.48 -8.35
C GLU A 132 -19.13 1.43 -7.25
N THR A 133 -20.24 0.92 -6.74
CA THR A 133 -20.25 -0.25 -5.85
C THR A 133 -20.48 -1.52 -6.68
N PRO A 134 -19.89 -2.67 -6.29
CA PRO A 134 -20.05 -3.95 -6.98
C PRO A 134 -21.50 -4.40 -7.18
#